data_AF-A0A2Z3JGU4-F1
#
_entry.id   AF-A0A2Z3JGU4-F1
#
_cell.length_a   1.000
_cell.length_b   1.000
_cell.length_c   1.000
_cell.angle_alpha   90.00
_cell.angle_beta   90.00
_cell.angle_gamma   90.00
#
_symmetry.space_group_name_H-M   'P 1'
#
loop_
_entity.id
_entity.type
_entity.pdbx_description
1 polymer ?
#
loop_
_entity_poly.entity_id
_entity_poly.type
_entity_poly.pdbx_seq_one_letter_code
_entity_poly.pdbx_strand_id
1 'polypeptide(L)'
;MTQPDAQNTDTQTRRIHIFDTTLRDGEQSPGVALNHNQKIEIAHALARLNVDIIEAGFPITSDGDFECVSRIAREVRGPTICALARTARADIERAAQALEAADKSRIHVFTSASAVQIQYMLRKTPEQVIESSVKAVQLARQFTDDVEFSGQDVMRADFDFVIQLYRAAIEAGATVINIPDTVGYGTPGEYGALIARVRDEIVMGRAVEISTHCHDDLGMATANSLAAVENGAAQIECTLNGIGERAGNTALEEVVMAIHTRRDHYRAETGIRTRELNRVSKLVSRLTGMPVPPNKAVVGDNAFAHESGIHQDGVLKHKETYEIMNAELVGREAAVMVMGKHSGRAAFRKALSDLGYDTDGHSDRGFNDEALNALFVRFKELADRKGQIYADDLHALVGSSVEASETFKLERFQIAMGTDMQPLAYIRLQTPDGVREATATGDGSVEAIFHAINNATGIAPALEVYRVQAVTKGAEALGEVSVNARYGEMSVSGNDVASDVVEASARAWLRVINHIVAGQTKEKSAVTAETP
;
A
#
# COMPACT_ATOMS: atom_id res chain seq x y z
N MET A 1 -45.76 -29.11 30.26
CA MET A 1 -44.31 -29.06 29.96
C MET A 1 -44.09 -27.83 29.11
N THR A 2 -43.82 -26.72 29.77
CA THR A 2 -43.49 -25.42 29.16
C THR A 2 -42.08 -25.51 28.58
N GLN A 3 -41.92 -25.11 27.32
CA GLN A 3 -40.62 -24.95 26.68
C GLN A 3 -39.79 -23.93 27.49
N PRO A 4 -38.49 -24.15 27.71
CA PRO A 4 -37.65 -23.13 28.30
C PRO A 4 -37.44 -22.01 27.27
N ASP A 5 -37.78 -20.80 27.70
CA ASP A 5 -37.53 -19.55 26.99
C ASP A 5 -36.07 -19.47 26.55
N ALA A 6 -35.87 -19.22 25.24
CA ALA A 6 -34.59 -18.83 24.70
C ALA A 6 -34.14 -17.54 25.41
N GLN A 7 -33.11 -17.66 26.24
CA GLN A 7 -32.44 -16.52 26.84
C GLN A 7 -31.90 -15.65 25.70
N ASN A 8 -32.54 -14.50 25.53
CA ASN A 8 -32.08 -13.40 24.71
C ASN A 8 -30.80 -12.83 25.34
N THR A 9 -29.65 -13.40 24.99
CA THR A 9 -28.35 -12.79 25.32
C THR A 9 -28.13 -11.66 24.34
N ASP A 10 -28.29 -10.43 24.83
CA ASP A 10 -27.94 -9.20 24.12
C ASP A 10 -26.45 -9.25 23.77
N THR A 11 -26.11 -9.75 22.58
CA THR A 11 -24.73 -9.87 22.10
C THR A 11 -24.24 -8.50 21.64
N GLN A 12 -23.88 -7.67 22.60
CA GLN A 12 -23.35 -6.33 22.36
C GLN A 12 -22.06 -6.44 21.51
N THR A 13 -22.07 -5.84 20.32
CA THR A 13 -20.89 -5.77 19.45
C THR A 13 -19.80 -4.96 20.16
N ARG A 14 -18.59 -5.51 20.24
CA ARG A 14 -17.47 -4.90 20.98
C ARG A 14 -16.72 -3.91 20.10
N ARG A 15 -16.39 -2.74 20.65
CA ARG A 15 -15.53 -1.78 19.96
C ARG A 15 -14.06 -2.18 20.11
N ILE A 16 -13.32 -2.18 19.00
CA ILE A 16 -11.86 -2.30 18.97
C ILE A 16 -11.26 -0.95 18.59
N HIS A 17 -10.37 -0.45 19.44
CA HIS A 17 -9.62 0.78 19.19
C HIS A 17 -8.46 0.50 18.24
N ILE A 18 -8.33 1.33 17.22
CA ILE A 18 -7.21 1.28 16.27
C ILE A 18 -6.20 2.35 16.67
N PHE A 19 -5.05 1.88 17.12
CA PHE A 19 -3.88 2.69 17.43
C PHE A 19 -2.93 2.62 16.23
N ASP A 20 -2.74 3.75 15.55
CA ASP A 20 -1.80 3.84 14.44
C ASP A 20 -0.42 4.31 14.95
N THR A 21 0.62 3.55 14.61
CA THR A 21 2.02 3.90 14.87
C THR A 21 2.82 4.10 13.57
N THR A 22 2.17 4.50 12.48
CA THR A 22 2.82 4.73 11.18
C THR A 22 3.88 5.83 11.29
N LEU A 23 3.64 6.86 12.11
CA LEU A 23 4.54 8.01 12.32
C LEU A 23 5.69 7.75 13.30
N ARG A 24 5.70 6.60 13.98
CA ARG A 24 6.76 6.22 14.93
C ARG A 24 7.39 4.90 14.53
N ASP A 25 6.72 3.78 14.74
CA ASP A 25 7.26 2.46 14.39
C ASP A 25 7.37 2.30 12.87
N GLY A 26 6.37 2.77 12.13
CA GLY A 26 6.37 2.72 10.68
C GLY A 26 7.54 3.48 10.04
N GLU A 27 7.92 4.63 10.59
CA GLU A 27 9.07 5.40 10.13
C GLU A 27 10.41 4.70 10.40
N GLN A 28 10.48 3.80 11.39
CA GLN A 28 11.70 3.05 11.68
C GLN A 28 12.04 2.01 10.59
N SER A 29 11.17 1.81 9.60
CA SER A 29 11.50 1.03 8.41
C SER A 29 12.80 1.53 7.74
N PRO A 30 13.76 0.62 7.45
CA PRO A 30 14.98 0.99 6.75
C PRO A 30 14.70 1.68 5.41
N GLY A 31 15.24 2.90 5.26
CA GLY A 31 15.08 3.71 4.05
C GLY A 31 13.91 4.70 4.08
N VAL A 32 13.09 4.68 5.12
CA VAL A 32 12.06 5.71 5.35
C VAL A 32 12.66 6.88 6.13
N ALA A 33 12.42 8.09 5.66
CA ALA A 33 12.81 9.32 6.35
C ALA A 33 11.78 10.41 6.06
N LEU A 34 10.80 10.58 6.96
CA LEU A 34 9.73 11.54 6.77
C LEU A 34 10.15 12.90 7.35
N ASN A 35 10.01 13.95 6.55
CA ASN A 35 10.16 15.32 7.07
C ASN A 35 8.90 15.75 7.84
N HIS A 36 9.01 16.84 8.61
CA HIS A 36 7.92 17.36 9.44
C HIS A 36 6.60 17.57 8.69
N ASN A 37 6.65 18.11 7.46
CA ASN A 37 5.44 18.38 6.69
C ASN A 37 4.79 17.08 6.20
N GLN A 38 5.60 16.09 5.82
CA GLN A 38 5.11 14.76 5.44
C GLN A 38 4.44 14.04 6.62
N LYS A 39 5.06 14.10 7.81
CA LYS A 39 4.47 13.54 9.04
C LYS A 39 3.11 14.17 9.35
N ILE A 40 2.98 15.49 9.20
CA ILE A 40 1.71 16.20 9.43
C ILE A 40 0.65 15.86 8.37
N GLU A 41 1.05 15.73 7.11
CA GLU A 41 0.13 15.31 6.04
C GLU A 41 -0.45 13.92 6.33
N ILE A 42 0.40 12.98 6.77
CA ILE A 42 -0.01 11.65 7.21
C ILE A 42 -0.90 11.74 8.45
N ALA A 43 -0.54 12.53 9.46
CA ALA A 43 -1.33 12.67 10.68
C ALA A 43 -2.76 13.18 10.41
N HIS A 44 -2.92 14.17 9.53
CA HIS A 44 -4.25 14.61 9.08
C HIS A 44 -4.99 13.53 8.28
N ALA A 45 -4.28 12.72 7.49
CA ALA A 45 -4.89 11.61 6.76
C ALA A 45 -5.38 10.50 7.69
N LEU A 46 -4.62 10.17 8.73
CA LEU A 46 -5.01 9.22 9.77
C LEU A 46 -6.22 9.73 10.57
N ALA A 47 -6.26 11.03 10.91
CA ALA A 47 -7.43 11.62 11.54
C ALA A 47 -8.68 11.58 10.63
N ARG A 48 -8.53 11.79 9.31
CA ARG A 48 -9.63 11.61 8.36
C ARG A 48 -10.08 10.16 8.23
N LEU A 49 -9.14 9.21 8.26
CA LEU A 49 -9.38 7.76 8.30
C LEU A 49 -10.12 7.35 9.59
N ASN A 50 -10.11 8.21 10.60
CA ASN A 50 -10.77 8.04 11.89
C ASN A 50 -10.15 6.92 12.73
N VAL A 51 -8.81 6.86 12.75
CA VAL A 51 -8.08 6.06 13.76
C VAL A 51 -8.38 6.61 15.16
N ASP A 52 -8.35 5.76 16.18
CA ASP A 52 -8.70 6.14 17.54
C ASP A 52 -7.50 6.82 18.25
N ILE A 53 -6.28 6.34 17.99
CA ILE A 53 -5.03 6.88 18.54
C ILE A 53 -3.98 7.02 17.43
N ILE A 54 -3.18 8.09 17.47
CA ILE A 54 -1.99 8.28 16.61
C ILE A 54 -0.76 8.39 17.51
N GLU A 55 0.17 7.43 17.43
CA GLU A 55 1.50 7.58 18.01
C GLU A 55 2.38 8.44 17.10
N ALA A 56 2.50 9.71 17.48
CA ALA A 56 3.05 10.75 16.63
C ALA A 56 4.58 10.76 16.57
N GLY A 57 5.26 10.01 17.45
CA GLY A 57 6.72 9.93 17.49
C GLY A 57 7.27 9.61 18.87
N PHE A 58 8.59 9.79 19.00
CA PHE A 58 9.34 9.54 20.23
C PHE A 58 10.11 10.82 20.63
N PRO A 59 9.48 11.79 21.34
CA PRO A 59 9.98 13.17 21.46
C PRO A 59 11.37 13.37 22.06
N ILE A 60 11.90 12.38 22.79
CA ILE A 60 13.23 12.48 23.42
C ILE A 60 14.39 12.20 22.46
N THR A 61 14.13 11.61 21.29
CA THR A 61 15.17 11.19 20.33
C THR A 61 15.90 12.39 19.73
N SER A 62 15.17 13.48 19.45
CA SER A 62 15.69 14.71 18.87
C SER A 62 14.70 15.87 19.05
N ASP A 63 15.20 17.10 18.92
CA ASP A 63 14.34 18.29 18.88
C ASP A 63 13.40 18.28 17.67
N GLY A 64 13.83 17.69 16.56
CA GLY A 64 12.98 17.52 15.38
C GLY A 64 11.75 16.66 15.65
N ASP A 65 11.92 15.52 16.34
CA ASP A 65 10.78 14.67 16.74
C ASP A 65 9.89 15.35 17.77
N PHE A 66 10.48 16.07 18.73
CA PHE A 66 9.70 16.87 19.69
C PHE A 66 8.82 17.92 19.01
N GLU A 67 9.41 18.73 18.11
CA GLU A 67 8.69 19.76 17.36
C GLU A 67 7.60 19.17 16.48
N CYS A 68 7.87 18.01 15.86
CA CYS A 68 6.88 17.32 15.05
C CYS A 68 5.67 16.86 15.88
N VAL A 69 5.92 16.19 17.02
CA VAL A 69 4.86 15.72 17.91
C VAL A 69 4.06 16.90 18.47
N SER A 70 4.75 17.97 18.89
CA SER A 70 4.09 19.20 19.37
C SER A 70 3.21 19.86 18.32
N ARG A 71 3.68 19.88 17.07
CA ARG A 71 2.90 20.42 15.97
C ARG A 71 1.67 19.57 15.65
N ILE A 72 1.82 18.24 15.64
CA ILE A 72 0.70 17.30 15.44
C ILE A 72 -0.33 17.44 16.57
N ALA A 73 0.12 17.47 17.83
CA ALA A 73 -0.73 17.70 19.00
C ALA A 73 -1.58 18.97 18.85
N ARG A 74 -0.96 20.06 18.39
CA ARG A 74 -1.64 21.34 18.20
C ARG A 74 -2.59 21.38 17.00
N GLU A 75 -2.28 20.71 15.88
CA GLU A 75 -3.00 20.88 14.60
C GLU A 75 -4.03 19.77 14.31
N VAL A 76 -3.81 18.55 14.81
CA VAL A 76 -4.67 17.39 14.52
C VAL A 76 -5.79 17.29 15.55
N ARG A 77 -7.01 16.99 15.08
CA ARG A 77 -8.24 16.93 15.89
C ARG A 77 -8.98 15.63 15.63
N GLY A 78 -9.58 15.05 16.67
CA GLY A 78 -10.33 13.78 16.60
C GLY A 78 -9.67 12.66 17.43
N PRO A 79 -8.56 12.08 16.94
CA PRO A 79 -7.85 10.99 17.64
C PRO A 79 -7.13 11.48 18.89
N THR A 80 -6.83 10.55 19.78
CA THR A 80 -5.87 10.77 20.87
C THR A 80 -4.45 10.83 20.29
N ILE A 81 -3.68 11.85 20.64
CA ILE A 81 -2.28 11.97 20.22
C ILE A 81 -1.40 11.33 21.28
N CYS A 82 -0.63 10.33 20.85
CA CYS A 82 0.24 9.54 21.71
C CYS A 82 1.71 9.86 21.46
N ALA A 83 2.51 9.91 22.53
CA ALA A 83 3.96 9.99 22.46
C ALA A 83 4.60 8.84 23.23
N LEU A 84 5.58 8.18 22.61
CA LEU A 84 6.35 7.11 23.22
C LEU A 84 7.40 7.68 24.20
N ALA A 85 7.62 7.00 25.32
CA ALA A 85 8.63 7.35 26.30
C ALA A 85 9.22 6.10 26.98
N ARG A 86 10.53 6.11 27.25
CA ARG A 86 11.14 5.12 28.16
C ARG A 86 10.83 5.48 29.61
N THR A 87 11.22 4.61 30.54
CA THR A 87 11.01 4.79 31.99
C THR A 87 11.85 5.88 32.65
N ALA A 88 12.68 6.62 31.90
CA ALA A 88 13.46 7.71 32.45
C ALA A 88 12.61 8.99 32.60
N ARG A 89 12.84 9.74 33.68
CA ARG A 89 12.08 10.96 33.99
C ARG A 89 12.09 11.99 32.84
N ALA A 90 13.25 12.22 32.23
CA ALA A 90 13.41 13.16 31.14
C ALA A 90 12.55 12.78 29.91
N ASP A 91 12.46 11.48 29.58
CA ASP A 91 11.63 10.98 28.49
C ASP A 91 10.14 11.29 28.73
N ILE A 92 9.65 11.05 29.96
CA ILE A 92 8.26 11.31 30.34
C ILE A 92 7.94 12.80 30.31
N GLU A 93 8.81 13.64 30.90
CA GLU A 93 8.64 15.11 30.90
C GLU A 93 8.68 15.68 29.48
N ARG A 94 9.56 15.15 28.61
CA ARG A 94 9.65 15.57 27.20
C ARG A 94 8.41 15.16 26.40
N ALA A 95 7.89 13.95 26.62
CA ALA A 95 6.63 13.51 26.03
C ALA A 95 5.45 14.37 26.47
N ALA A 96 5.35 14.66 27.77
CA ALA A 96 4.31 15.54 28.32
C ALA A 96 4.34 16.94 27.70
N GLN A 97 5.52 17.55 27.61
CA GLN A 97 5.71 18.86 26.96
C GLN A 97 5.29 18.85 25.49
N ALA A 98 5.59 17.77 24.75
CA ALA A 98 5.21 17.66 23.35
C ALA A 98 3.69 17.54 23.18
N LEU A 99 2.99 16.99 24.17
CA LEU A 99 1.55 16.75 24.11
C LEU A 99 0.69 17.87 24.73
N GLU A 100 1.29 18.92 25.30
CA GLU A 100 0.59 19.97 26.06
C GLU A 100 -0.57 20.62 25.28
N ALA A 101 -0.43 20.76 23.96
CA ALA A 101 -1.44 21.37 23.10
C ALA A 101 -2.49 20.40 22.53
N ALA A 102 -2.42 19.10 22.86
CA ALA A 102 -3.36 18.10 22.36
C ALA A 102 -4.70 18.17 23.11
N ASP A 103 -5.81 18.10 22.36
CA ASP A 103 -7.15 17.99 22.96
C ASP A 103 -7.32 16.68 23.77
N LYS A 104 -6.65 15.62 23.32
CA LYS A 104 -6.58 14.31 23.97
C LYS A 104 -5.16 13.79 23.83
N SER A 105 -4.52 13.48 24.95
CA SER A 105 -3.12 13.06 25.00
C SER A 105 -2.97 11.69 25.64
N ARG A 106 -2.07 10.86 25.11
CA ARG A 106 -1.64 9.61 25.74
C ARG A 106 -0.11 9.59 25.87
N ILE A 107 0.39 9.16 27.03
CA ILE A 107 1.81 8.85 27.18
C ILE A 107 1.95 7.33 27.17
N HIS A 108 2.69 6.82 26.19
CA HIS A 108 3.00 5.39 26.07
C HIS A 108 4.38 5.13 26.68
N VAL A 109 4.38 4.51 27.85
CA VAL A 109 5.60 4.16 28.59
C VAL A 109 5.97 2.72 28.26
N PHE A 110 7.25 2.45 27.98
CA PHE A 110 7.70 1.07 27.72
C PHE A 110 9.00 0.71 28.45
N THR A 111 9.15 -0.59 28.71
CA THR A 111 10.38 -1.23 29.20
C THR A 111 10.52 -2.63 28.61
N SER A 112 11.68 -3.28 28.76
CA SER A 112 11.86 -4.67 28.39
C SER A 112 11.35 -5.64 29.45
N ALA A 113 10.71 -6.73 29.01
CA ALA A 113 10.16 -7.77 29.88
C ALA A 113 10.92 -9.11 29.82
N SER A 114 11.56 -9.46 28.70
CA SER A 114 12.27 -10.74 28.59
C SER A 114 13.62 -10.73 29.31
N ALA A 115 14.03 -11.89 29.84
CA ALA A 115 15.28 -12.04 30.57
C ALA A 115 16.50 -11.60 29.75
N VAL A 116 16.52 -11.94 28.46
CA VAL A 116 17.60 -11.55 27.54
C VAL A 116 17.70 -10.04 27.40
N GLN A 117 16.57 -9.35 27.27
CA GLN A 117 16.56 -7.89 27.12
C GLN A 117 16.90 -7.18 28.44
N ILE A 118 16.36 -7.67 29.57
CA ILE A 118 16.66 -7.13 30.91
C ILE A 118 18.16 -7.25 31.22
N GLN A 119 18.75 -8.42 30.97
CA GLN A 119 20.16 -8.68 31.28
C GLN A 119 21.11 -7.93 30.34
N TYR A 120 20.91 -8.06 29.02
CA TYR A 120 21.92 -7.61 28.04
C TYR A 120 21.68 -6.20 27.52
N MET A 121 20.43 -5.74 27.43
CA MET A 121 20.11 -4.38 26.95
C MET A 121 19.98 -3.40 28.12
N LEU A 122 19.12 -3.70 29.10
CA LEU A 122 18.88 -2.78 30.23
C LEU A 122 19.98 -2.85 31.29
N ARG A 123 20.64 -4.01 31.44
CA ARG A 123 21.62 -4.29 32.49
C ARG A 123 21.06 -3.99 33.89
N LYS A 124 19.81 -4.40 34.12
CA LYS A 124 19.06 -4.20 35.37
C LYS A 124 18.61 -5.54 35.94
N THR A 125 18.19 -5.53 37.21
CA THR A 125 17.44 -6.65 37.80
C THR A 125 15.93 -6.50 37.51
N PRO A 126 15.14 -7.60 37.57
CA PRO A 126 13.68 -7.54 37.45
C PRO A 126 13.03 -6.52 38.41
N GLU A 127 13.50 -6.43 39.65
CA GLU A 127 12.96 -5.52 40.67
C GLU A 127 13.22 -4.05 40.29
N GLN A 128 14.41 -3.74 39.77
CA GLN A 128 14.74 -2.40 39.28
C GLN A 128 13.89 -2.00 38.07
N VAL A 129 13.54 -2.98 37.21
CA VAL A 129 12.64 -2.74 36.08
C VAL A 129 11.25 -2.38 36.59
N ILE A 130 10.69 -3.15 37.53
CA ILE A 130 9.38 -2.86 38.15
C ILE A 130 9.40 -1.48 38.84
N GLU A 131 10.42 -1.21 39.67
CA GLU A 131 10.53 0.08 40.39
C GLU A 131 10.57 1.27 39.43
N SER A 132 11.36 1.17 38.35
CA SER A 132 11.43 2.24 37.35
C SER A 132 10.13 2.40 36.56
N SER A 133 9.42 1.30 36.30
CA SER A 133 8.12 1.31 35.61
C SER A 133 7.05 2.00 36.44
N VAL A 134 6.95 1.68 37.73
CA VAL A 134 6.01 2.32 38.67
C VAL A 134 6.25 3.83 38.73
N LYS A 135 7.51 4.26 38.91
CA LYS A 135 7.87 5.69 38.95
C LYS A 135 7.52 6.42 37.65
N ALA A 136 7.77 5.79 36.50
CA ALA A 136 7.50 6.38 35.21
C ALA A 136 5.99 6.52 34.94
N VAL A 137 5.20 5.48 35.25
CA VAL A 137 3.73 5.54 35.11
C VAL A 137 3.13 6.57 36.06
N GLN A 138 3.55 6.59 37.33
CA GLN A 138 3.10 7.60 38.30
C GLN A 138 3.44 9.03 37.87
N LEU A 139 4.57 9.23 37.21
CA LEU A 139 4.95 10.53 36.66
C LEU A 139 4.09 10.89 35.44
N ALA A 140 3.88 9.96 34.50
CA ALA A 140 3.03 10.17 33.33
C ALA A 140 1.60 10.55 33.74
N ARG A 141 1.08 9.92 34.80
CA ARG A 141 -0.22 10.19 35.43
C ARG A 141 -0.40 11.60 35.97
N GLN A 142 0.68 12.36 36.17
CA GLN A 142 0.59 13.77 36.57
C GLN A 142 0.30 14.69 35.38
N PHE A 143 0.50 14.21 34.15
CA PHE A 143 0.36 15.00 32.92
C PHE A 143 -0.85 14.58 32.08
N THR A 144 -1.27 13.32 32.13
CA THR A 144 -2.44 12.82 31.38
C THR A 144 -3.23 11.77 32.14
N ASP A 145 -4.53 11.73 31.85
CA ASP A 145 -5.45 10.71 32.33
C ASP A 145 -5.40 9.39 31.53
N ASP A 146 -4.65 9.35 30.44
CA ASP A 146 -4.52 8.18 29.58
C ASP A 146 -3.05 7.76 29.45
N VAL A 147 -2.69 6.65 30.09
CA VAL A 147 -1.32 6.12 30.15
C VAL A 147 -1.32 4.67 29.71
N GLU A 148 -0.57 4.40 28.64
CA GLU A 148 -0.34 3.06 28.12
C GLU A 148 1.02 2.53 28.58
N PHE A 149 1.08 1.27 28.99
CA PHE A 149 2.31 0.64 29.46
C PHE A 149 2.63 -0.65 28.69
N SER A 150 3.85 -0.74 28.14
CA SER A 150 4.35 -1.87 27.37
C SER A 150 5.50 -2.60 28.07
N GLY A 151 5.39 -3.93 28.14
CA GLY A 151 6.50 -4.84 28.38
C GLY A 151 7.01 -5.43 27.05
N GLN A 152 8.07 -4.84 26.50
CA GLN A 152 8.71 -5.30 25.26
C GLN A 152 9.17 -6.77 25.38
N ASP A 153 8.99 -7.53 24.31
CA ASP A 153 9.40 -8.93 24.19
C ASP A 153 8.70 -9.87 25.18
N VAL A 154 7.45 -9.55 25.55
CA VAL A 154 6.65 -10.31 26.52
C VAL A 154 6.42 -11.77 26.08
N MET A 155 6.32 -12.05 24.78
CA MET A 155 6.17 -13.43 24.27
C MET A 155 7.29 -14.39 24.71
N ARG A 156 8.48 -13.85 25.05
CA ARG A 156 9.64 -14.63 25.51
C ARG A 156 9.98 -14.38 26.98
N ALA A 157 9.10 -13.69 27.70
CA ALA A 157 9.27 -13.37 29.11
C ALA A 157 8.73 -14.49 30.02
N ASP A 158 9.26 -14.57 31.23
CA ASP A 158 8.67 -15.39 32.29
C ASP A 158 7.33 -14.78 32.71
N PHE A 159 6.26 -15.56 32.62
CA PHE A 159 4.92 -15.05 32.88
C PHE A 159 4.72 -14.61 34.34
N ASP A 160 5.41 -15.20 35.30
CA ASP A 160 5.32 -14.75 36.70
C ASP A 160 5.89 -13.34 36.88
N PHE A 161 6.92 -13.00 36.11
CA PHE A 161 7.44 -11.64 36.04
C PHE A 161 6.47 -10.71 35.30
N VAL A 162 5.86 -11.17 34.20
CA VAL A 162 4.84 -10.42 33.46
C VAL A 162 3.66 -10.01 34.35
N ILE A 163 3.15 -10.93 35.18
CA ILE A 163 2.10 -10.63 36.17
C ILE A 163 2.55 -9.50 37.11
N GLN A 164 3.74 -9.63 37.69
CA GLN A 164 4.26 -8.64 38.65
C GLN A 164 4.42 -7.27 38.00
N LEU A 165 4.99 -7.23 36.79
CA LEU A 165 5.24 -6.00 36.06
C LEU A 165 3.94 -5.25 35.70
N TYR A 166 2.99 -5.93 35.07
CA TYR A 166 1.73 -5.28 34.66
C TYR A 166 0.83 -4.94 35.84
N ARG A 167 0.75 -5.77 36.90
CA ARG A 167 -0.01 -5.40 38.10
C ARG A 167 0.56 -4.13 38.75
N ALA A 168 1.88 -4.04 38.86
CA ALA A 168 2.54 -2.84 39.41
C ALA A 168 2.29 -1.61 38.53
N ALA A 169 2.33 -1.75 37.20
CA ALA A 169 2.00 -0.66 36.28
C ALA A 169 0.53 -0.21 36.38
N ILE A 170 -0.41 -1.15 36.49
CA ILE A 170 -1.83 -0.85 36.68
C ILE A 170 -2.07 -0.14 38.01
N GLU A 171 -1.48 -0.62 39.10
CA GLU A 171 -1.57 0.02 40.42
C GLU A 171 -0.93 1.42 40.45
N ALA A 172 0.08 1.64 39.61
CA ALA A 172 0.69 2.96 39.40
C ALA A 172 -0.19 3.91 38.57
N GLY A 173 -1.21 3.39 37.87
CA GLY A 173 -2.21 4.16 37.13
C GLY A 173 -2.28 3.91 35.63
N ALA A 174 -1.61 2.89 35.08
CA ALA A 174 -1.76 2.54 33.66
C ALA A 174 -3.23 2.19 33.35
N THR A 175 -3.79 2.81 32.31
CA THR A 175 -5.17 2.61 31.82
C THR A 175 -5.22 1.59 30.69
N VAL A 176 -4.11 1.40 29.98
CA VAL A 176 -3.94 0.41 28.92
C VAL A 176 -2.64 -0.35 29.16
N ILE A 177 -2.68 -1.68 29.05
CA ILE A 177 -1.47 -2.50 29.00
C ILE A 177 -1.31 -3.08 27.59
N ASN A 178 -0.16 -2.86 26.96
CA ASN A 178 0.13 -3.36 25.63
C ASN A 178 1.02 -4.60 25.71
N ILE A 179 0.64 -5.63 24.96
CA ILE A 179 1.28 -6.93 24.94
C ILE A 179 1.99 -7.12 23.59
N PRO A 180 3.25 -6.70 23.42
CA PRO A 180 3.90 -6.77 22.13
C PRO A 180 4.46 -8.18 21.80
N ASP A 181 4.25 -8.64 20.57
CA ASP A 181 5.05 -9.70 19.92
C ASP A 181 6.21 -9.03 19.17
N THR A 182 7.17 -8.52 19.95
CA THR A 182 8.25 -7.63 19.47
C THR A 182 9.08 -8.20 18.33
N VAL A 183 9.23 -9.52 18.27
CA VAL A 183 10.06 -10.21 17.26
C VAL A 183 9.23 -10.98 16.25
N GLY A 184 7.90 -10.84 16.26
CA GLY A 184 6.99 -11.50 15.31
C GLY A 184 7.10 -13.03 15.30
N TYR A 185 7.41 -13.64 16.44
CA TYR A 185 7.67 -15.09 16.55
C TYR A 185 6.41 -15.88 16.97
N GLY A 186 5.46 -15.21 17.63
CA GLY A 186 4.28 -15.88 18.17
C GLY A 186 3.42 -16.50 17.07
N THR A 187 2.85 -17.69 17.35
CA THR A 187 1.76 -18.21 16.53
C THR A 187 0.40 -17.72 17.05
N PRO A 188 -0.67 -17.69 16.21
CA PRO A 188 -1.96 -17.17 16.64
C PRO A 188 -2.55 -17.87 17.87
N GLY A 189 -2.34 -19.20 17.97
CA GLY A 189 -2.80 -19.98 19.13
C GLY A 189 -2.05 -19.64 20.41
N GLU A 190 -0.73 -19.49 20.34
CA GLU A 190 0.10 -19.13 21.50
C GLU A 190 -0.16 -17.69 21.94
N TYR A 191 -0.24 -16.75 20.99
CA TYR A 191 -0.48 -15.35 21.28
C TYR A 191 -1.89 -15.13 21.82
N GLY A 192 -2.91 -15.76 21.24
CA GLY A 192 -4.27 -15.75 21.77
C GLY A 192 -4.36 -16.31 23.19
N ALA A 193 -3.67 -17.43 23.47
CA ALA A 193 -3.61 -18.02 24.81
C ALA A 193 -2.93 -17.09 25.83
N LEU A 194 -1.84 -16.40 25.43
CA LEU A 194 -1.20 -15.39 26.26
C LEU A 194 -2.16 -14.26 26.61
N ILE A 195 -2.88 -13.73 25.61
CA ILE A 195 -3.84 -12.64 25.81
C ILE A 195 -4.98 -13.07 26.73
N ALA A 196 -5.52 -14.27 26.55
CA ALA A 196 -6.53 -14.82 27.46
C ALA A 196 -6.00 -14.93 28.90
N ARG A 197 -4.76 -15.37 29.07
CA ARG A 197 -4.12 -15.49 30.38
C ARG A 197 -3.88 -14.12 31.04
N VAL A 198 -3.42 -13.13 30.27
CA VAL A 198 -3.30 -11.73 30.74
C VAL A 198 -4.67 -11.17 31.14
N ARG A 199 -5.71 -11.39 30.34
CA ARG A 199 -7.08 -10.99 30.65
C ARG A 199 -7.52 -11.60 31.98
N ASP A 200 -7.37 -12.90 32.16
CA ASP A 200 -7.93 -13.62 33.31
C ASP A 200 -7.13 -13.38 34.60
N GLU A 201 -5.81 -13.32 34.53
CA GLU A 201 -4.95 -13.24 35.72
C GLU A 201 -4.55 -11.81 36.11
N ILE A 202 -4.53 -10.87 35.16
CA ILE A 202 -4.02 -9.50 35.39
C ILE A 202 -5.15 -8.47 35.33
N VAL A 203 -6.00 -8.53 34.30
CA VAL A 203 -6.95 -7.46 33.98
C VAL A 203 -8.35 -7.68 34.56
N MET A 204 -8.78 -8.93 34.72
CA MET A 204 -10.13 -9.26 35.17
C MET A 204 -10.51 -8.52 36.46
N GLY A 205 -11.62 -7.79 36.43
CA GLY A 205 -12.10 -6.97 37.55
C GLY A 205 -11.44 -5.59 37.69
N ARG A 206 -10.60 -5.18 36.73
CA ARG A 206 -9.96 -3.86 36.68
C ARG A 206 -10.45 -3.07 35.47
N ALA A 207 -10.51 -1.75 35.60
CA ALA A 207 -10.86 -0.84 34.51
C ALA A 207 -9.61 -0.54 33.66
N VAL A 208 -9.06 -1.56 33.00
CA VAL A 208 -7.86 -1.48 32.17
C VAL A 208 -8.10 -2.22 30.87
N GLU A 209 -7.63 -1.67 29.76
CA GLU A 209 -7.74 -2.29 28.44
C GLU A 209 -6.46 -3.05 28.06
N ILE A 210 -6.63 -4.08 27.24
CA ILE A 210 -5.52 -4.83 26.65
C ILE A 210 -5.32 -4.32 25.22
N SER A 211 -4.11 -3.82 24.95
CA SER A 211 -3.59 -3.45 23.65
C SER A 211 -2.64 -4.54 23.13
N THR A 212 -2.56 -4.67 21.81
CA THR A 212 -1.71 -5.67 21.14
C THR A 212 -0.86 -5.01 20.09
N HIS A 213 0.42 -5.39 20.03
CA HIS A 213 1.36 -4.87 19.06
C HIS A 213 2.17 -6.02 18.46
N CYS A 214 1.77 -6.52 17.29
CA CYS A 214 2.44 -7.65 16.65
C CYS A 214 3.30 -7.21 15.46
N HIS A 215 4.56 -7.65 15.44
CA HIS A 215 5.43 -7.57 14.28
C HIS A 215 5.26 -8.79 13.35
N ASP A 216 5.71 -8.63 12.11
CA ASP A 216 5.40 -9.56 11.01
C ASP A 216 6.58 -10.44 10.55
N ASP A 217 7.57 -10.68 11.42
CA ASP A 217 8.78 -11.45 11.07
C ASP A 217 8.49 -12.86 10.49
N LEU A 218 7.38 -13.48 10.89
CA LEU A 218 6.90 -14.76 10.35
C LEU A 218 5.66 -14.66 9.44
N GLY A 219 5.22 -13.44 9.08
CA GLY A 219 4.01 -13.22 8.27
C GLY A 219 2.70 -13.50 8.99
N MET A 220 2.68 -13.41 10.32
CA MET A 220 1.54 -13.79 11.17
C MET A 220 0.97 -12.61 11.99
N ALA A 221 1.44 -11.38 11.79
CA ALA A 221 1.05 -10.23 12.63
C ALA A 221 -0.45 -9.95 12.61
N THR A 222 -1.06 -9.92 11.42
CA THR A 222 -2.51 -9.76 11.23
C THR A 222 -3.28 -10.89 11.92
N ALA A 223 -2.83 -12.14 11.79
CA ALA A 223 -3.48 -13.29 12.41
C ALA A 223 -3.36 -13.28 13.94
N ASN A 224 -2.20 -12.91 14.48
CA ASN A 224 -1.96 -12.77 15.92
C ASN A 224 -2.84 -11.67 16.52
N SER A 225 -2.91 -10.51 15.89
CA SER A 225 -3.77 -9.40 16.34
C SER A 225 -5.25 -9.78 16.36
N LEU A 226 -5.73 -10.52 15.35
CA LEU A 226 -7.11 -11.02 15.32
C LEU A 226 -7.37 -12.09 16.40
N ALA A 227 -6.43 -13.01 16.61
CA ALA A 227 -6.52 -13.99 17.70
C ALA A 227 -6.56 -13.31 19.08
N ALA A 228 -5.84 -12.20 19.26
CA ALA A 228 -5.91 -11.43 20.49
C ALA A 228 -7.27 -10.75 20.70
N VAL A 229 -7.89 -10.24 19.63
CA VAL A 229 -9.27 -9.72 19.68
C VAL A 229 -10.24 -10.80 20.15
N GLU A 230 -10.14 -12.03 19.63
CA GLU A 230 -10.97 -13.15 20.07
C GLU A 230 -10.78 -13.48 21.55
N ASN A 231 -9.59 -13.20 22.09
CA ASN A 231 -9.23 -13.49 23.48
C ASN A 231 -9.35 -12.29 24.43
N GLY A 232 -9.89 -11.16 23.98
CA GLY A 232 -10.29 -10.04 24.83
C GLY A 232 -9.47 -8.74 24.68
N ALA A 233 -8.55 -8.67 23.71
CA ALA A 233 -7.87 -7.41 23.39
C ALA A 233 -8.84 -6.36 22.87
N ALA A 234 -8.79 -5.15 23.41
CA ALA A 234 -9.67 -4.01 23.07
C ALA A 234 -9.01 -2.97 22.17
N GLN A 235 -7.69 -3.05 21.98
CA GLN A 235 -6.93 -2.18 21.10
C GLN A 235 -5.94 -2.97 20.26
N ILE A 236 -5.71 -2.54 19.02
CA ILE A 236 -4.65 -3.05 18.14
C ILE A 236 -3.75 -1.89 17.72
N GLU A 237 -2.46 -2.01 18.00
CA GLU A 237 -1.41 -1.18 17.42
C GLU A 237 -1.00 -1.73 16.05
N CYS A 238 -1.05 -0.87 15.04
CA CYS A 238 -0.81 -1.24 13.65
C CYS A 238 -0.25 -0.06 12.84
N THR A 239 0.13 -0.33 11.60
CA THR A 239 0.59 0.71 10.66
C THR A 239 -0.08 0.56 9.31
N LEU A 240 -0.23 1.67 8.58
CA LEU A 240 -0.68 1.63 7.20
C LEU A 240 0.34 0.90 6.34
N ASN A 241 -0.17 0.03 5.48
CA ASN A 241 0.62 -0.83 4.61
C ASN A 241 1.48 -1.88 5.35
N GLY A 242 1.37 -1.99 6.69
CA GLY A 242 2.19 -2.89 7.50
C GLY A 242 3.66 -2.48 7.59
N ILE A 243 4.01 -1.21 7.37
CA ILE A 243 5.40 -0.75 7.50
C ILE A 243 5.88 -0.78 8.96
N GLY A 244 7.18 -0.91 9.16
CA GLY A 244 7.80 -0.96 10.48
C GLY A 244 9.21 -1.52 10.48
N GLU A 245 9.75 -1.78 11.67
CA GLU A 245 11.00 -2.50 11.83
C GLU A 245 10.98 -3.88 11.12
N ARG A 246 12.09 -4.24 10.46
CA ARG A 246 12.31 -5.57 9.82
C ARG A 246 11.24 -5.92 8.78
N ALA A 247 10.36 -6.86 9.09
CA ALA A 247 9.25 -7.30 8.24
C ALA A 247 8.00 -6.41 8.39
N GLY A 248 7.99 -5.52 9.38
CA GLY A 248 6.92 -4.56 9.60
C GLY A 248 6.06 -4.85 10.82
N ASN A 249 4.95 -4.12 10.90
CA ASN A 249 3.93 -4.25 11.93
C ASN A 249 2.66 -4.89 11.34
N THR A 250 1.73 -5.23 12.22
CA THR A 250 0.36 -5.55 11.82
C THR A 250 -0.19 -4.48 10.85
N ALA A 251 -0.69 -4.92 9.70
CA ALA A 251 -1.23 -4.03 8.69
C ALA A 251 -2.63 -3.52 9.08
N LEU A 252 -2.78 -2.21 9.23
CA LEU A 252 -4.02 -1.56 9.67
C LEU A 252 -5.19 -1.94 8.77
N GLU A 253 -5.02 -1.80 7.45
CA GLU A 253 -6.07 -2.09 6.48
C GLU A 253 -6.54 -3.55 6.52
N GLU A 254 -5.65 -4.50 6.86
CA GLU A 254 -5.95 -5.93 6.90
C GLU A 254 -6.78 -6.29 8.12
N VAL A 255 -6.35 -5.89 9.33
CA VAL A 255 -7.12 -6.17 10.55
C VAL A 255 -8.47 -5.46 10.56
N VAL A 256 -8.53 -4.22 10.05
CA VAL A 256 -9.78 -3.46 9.96
C VAL A 256 -10.76 -4.15 9.02
N MET A 257 -10.31 -4.56 7.83
CA MET A 257 -11.20 -5.21 6.88
C MET A 257 -11.55 -6.65 7.27
N ALA A 258 -10.67 -7.37 7.97
CA ALA A 258 -11.01 -8.67 8.55
C ALA A 258 -12.14 -8.55 9.57
N ILE A 259 -12.03 -7.61 10.53
CA ILE A 259 -13.09 -7.34 11.52
C ILE A 259 -14.36 -6.85 10.82
N HIS A 260 -14.25 -5.94 9.85
CA HIS A 260 -15.39 -5.40 9.13
C HIS A 260 -16.14 -6.45 8.29
N THR A 261 -15.41 -7.33 7.60
CA THR A 261 -15.99 -8.34 6.72
C THR A 261 -16.55 -9.52 7.51
N ARG A 262 -15.93 -9.85 8.65
CA ARG A 262 -16.32 -10.97 9.52
C ARG A 262 -16.84 -10.51 10.88
N ARG A 263 -17.67 -9.46 10.89
CA ARG A 263 -18.34 -8.94 12.10
C ARG A 263 -19.16 -10.02 12.81
N ASP A 264 -19.74 -10.94 12.05
CA ASP A 264 -20.46 -12.13 12.54
C ASP A 264 -19.59 -13.02 13.42
N HIS A 265 -18.33 -13.18 13.05
CA HIS A 265 -17.35 -14.04 13.72
C HIS A 265 -16.69 -13.33 14.90
N TYR A 266 -16.09 -12.16 14.64
CA TYR A 266 -15.35 -11.42 15.67
C TYR A 266 -16.27 -10.73 16.68
N ARG A 267 -17.56 -10.53 16.33
CA ARG A 267 -18.55 -9.79 17.13
C ARG A 267 -18.01 -8.43 17.59
N ALA A 268 -17.26 -7.80 16.70
CA ALA A 268 -16.51 -6.59 16.97
C ALA A 268 -16.57 -5.62 15.80
N GLU A 269 -16.34 -4.34 16.09
CA GLU A 269 -16.31 -3.27 15.10
C GLU A 269 -15.20 -2.26 15.40
N THR A 270 -14.81 -1.49 14.38
CA THR A 270 -13.81 -0.41 14.48
C THR A 270 -14.44 0.91 14.05
N GLY A 271 -13.77 2.02 14.37
CA GLY A 271 -14.19 3.36 13.96
C GLY A 271 -13.79 3.76 12.56
N ILE A 272 -13.03 2.91 11.87
CA ILE A 272 -12.30 3.30 10.68
C ILE A 272 -13.27 3.58 9.55
N ARG A 273 -13.05 4.72 8.89
CA ARG A 273 -13.71 5.05 7.63
C ARG A 273 -13.04 4.26 6.52
N THR A 274 -13.49 3.03 6.30
CA THR A 274 -12.87 2.07 5.39
C THR A 274 -12.65 2.63 3.97
N ARG A 275 -13.54 3.52 3.50
CA ARG A 275 -13.42 4.19 2.20
C ARG A 275 -12.21 5.13 2.06
N GLU A 276 -11.53 5.49 3.14
CA GLU A 276 -10.30 6.28 3.08
C GLU A 276 -9.04 5.38 2.97
N LEU A 277 -9.15 4.06 3.19
CA LEU A 277 -8.00 3.16 3.30
C LEU A 277 -7.08 3.22 2.07
N ASN A 278 -7.61 3.09 0.85
CA ASN A 278 -6.78 3.12 -0.35
C ASN A 278 -6.08 4.47 -0.55
N ARG A 279 -6.76 5.57 -0.24
CA ARG A 279 -6.21 6.92 -0.35
C ARG A 279 -5.06 7.13 0.62
N VAL A 280 -5.22 6.73 1.89
CA VAL A 280 -4.17 6.87 2.91
C VAL A 280 -3.02 5.91 2.63
N SER A 281 -3.31 4.67 2.20
CA SER A 281 -2.30 3.70 1.75
C SER A 281 -1.39 4.25 0.65
N LYS A 282 -1.97 4.85 -0.40
CA LYS A 282 -1.24 5.50 -1.50
C LYS A 282 -0.44 6.71 -1.04
N LEU A 283 -0.99 7.51 -0.12
CA LEU A 283 -0.28 8.65 0.46
C LEU A 283 0.96 8.19 1.22
N VAL A 284 0.81 7.22 2.12
CA VAL A 284 1.92 6.66 2.91
C VAL A 284 2.97 6.09 1.97
N SER A 285 2.57 5.25 1.00
CA SER A 285 3.49 4.67 0.00
C SER A 285 4.29 5.73 -0.76
N ARG A 286 3.64 6.82 -1.19
CA ARG A 286 4.29 7.93 -1.90
C ARG A 286 5.29 8.68 -1.02
N LEU A 287 4.93 8.95 0.23
CA LEU A 287 5.76 9.77 1.13
C LEU A 287 6.91 8.97 1.76
N THR A 288 6.72 7.68 2.02
CA THR A 288 7.77 6.80 2.55
C THR A 288 8.67 6.23 1.46
N GLY A 289 8.22 6.25 0.20
CA GLY A 289 8.92 5.62 -0.92
C GLY A 289 8.83 4.09 -0.91
N MET A 290 8.03 3.50 -0.02
CA MET A 290 7.80 2.05 0.03
C MET A 290 6.60 1.69 -0.87
N PRO A 291 6.82 1.06 -2.03
CA PRO A 291 5.72 0.70 -2.93
C PRO A 291 4.84 -0.40 -2.31
N VAL A 292 3.53 -0.28 -2.50
CA VAL A 292 2.57 -1.33 -2.13
C VAL A 292 2.65 -2.49 -3.13
N PRO A 293 2.89 -3.74 -2.69
CA PRO A 293 2.86 -4.88 -3.59
C PRO A 293 1.50 -5.01 -4.28
N PRO A 294 1.43 -5.31 -5.60
CA PRO A 294 0.16 -5.45 -6.30
C PRO A 294 -0.77 -6.49 -5.67
N ASN A 295 -0.22 -7.57 -5.12
CA ASN A 295 -0.98 -8.64 -4.46
C ASN A 295 -1.18 -8.42 -2.95
N LYS A 296 -0.86 -7.25 -2.40
CA LYS A 296 -1.11 -6.96 -0.98
C LYS A 296 -2.60 -7.01 -0.68
N ALA A 297 -2.96 -7.66 0.42
CA ALA A 297 -4.35 -7.76 0.86
C ALA A 297 -4.98 -6.37 1.02
N VAL A 298 -6.27 -6.26 0.69
CA VAL A 298 -7.10 -5.05 0.83
C VAL A 298 -6.75 -3.88 -0.11
N VAL A 299 -5.49 -3.44 -0.14
CA VAL A 299 -5.08 -2.20 -0.80
C VAL A 299 -4.21 -2.41 -2.04
N GLY A 300 -3.76 -3.64 -2.31
CA GLY A 300 -2.98 -3.97 -3.50
C GLY A 300 -3.77 -3.86 -4.80
N ASP A 301 -3.08 -3.53 -5.89
CA ASP A 301 -3.69 -3.33 -7.22
C ASP A 301 -4.50 -4.53 -7.72
N ASN A 302 -4.06 -5.74 -7.37
CA ASN A 302 -4.67 -7.00 -7.76
C ASN A 302 -5.67 -7.54 -6.73
N ALA A 303 -5.89 -6.88 -5.59
CA ALA A 303 -6.74 -7.40 -4.51
C ALA A 303 -8.21 -7.62 -4.92
N PHE A 304 -8.67 -6.93 -5.97
CA PHE A 304 -10.02 -7.05 -6.54
C PHE A 304 -10.00 -7.41 -8.03
N ALA A 305 -8.85 -7.86 -8.54
CA ALA A 305 -8.68 -8.19 -9.96
C ALA A 305 -8.89 -9.70 -10.18
N HIS A 306 -9.62 -10.05 -11.24
CA HIS A 306 -9.87 -11.44 -11.63
C HIS A 306 -9.36 -11.69 -13.04
N GLU A 307 -8.27 -12.45 -13.16
CA GLU A 307 -7.69 -12.78 -14.47
C GLU A 307 -8.31 -14.06 -15.08
N SER A 308 -8.66 -15.03 -14.24
CA SER A 308 -9.19 -16.33 -14.67
C SER A 308 -10.55 -16.20 -15.35
N GLY A 309 -10.71 -16.78 -16.53
CA GLY A 309 -11.96 -16.73 -17.29
C GLY A 309 -13.17 -17.30 -16.56
N ILE A 310 -12.96 -18.31 -15.70
CA ILE A 310 -14.02 -18.87 -14.85
C ILE A 310 -14.39 -17.88 -13.73
N HIS A 311 -13.40 -17.18 -13.17
CA HIS A 311 -13.65 -16.16 -12.14
C HIS A 311 -14.38 -14.96 -12.73
N GLN A 312 -13.95 -14.49 -13.91
CA GLN A 312 -14.59 -13.40 -14.62
C GLN A 312 -16.05 -13.76 -14.96
N ASP A 313 -16.32 -14.93 -15.53
CA ASP A 313 -17.69 -15.39 -15.79
C ASP A 313 -18.55 -15.45 -14.51
N GLY A 314 -17.97 -15.94 -13.40
CA GLY A 314 -18.62 -15.94 -12.09
C GLY A 314 -18.99 -14.54 -11.60
N VAL A 315 -18.01 -13.64 -11.54
CA VAL A 315 -18.20 -12.25 -11.09
C VAL A 315 -19.18 -11.48 -11.98
N LEU A 316 -19.17 -11.76 -13.30
CA LEU A 316 -20.10 -11.20 -14.27
C LEU A 316 -21.54 -11.62 -14.03
N LYS A 317 -21.76 -12.87 -13.60
CA LYS A 317 -23.08 -13.39 -13.23
C LYS A 317 -23.51 -12.88 -11.85
N HIS A 318 -22.60 -12.91 -10.89
CA HIS A 318 -22.85 -12.44 -9.52
C HIS A 318 -21.53 -12.17 -8.78
N LYS A 319 -21.25 -10.92 -8.40
CA LYS A 319 -19.95 -10.51 -7.81
C LYS A 319 -19.55 -11.35 -6.58
N GLU A 320 -20.52 -11.71 -5.73
CA GLU A 320 -20.28 -12.48 -4.50
C GLU A 320 -19.75 -13.90 -4.72
N THR A 321 -19.69 -14.41 -5.97
CA THR A 321 -19.08 -15.72 -6.24
C THR A 321 -17.60 -15.77 -5.89
N TYR A 322 -16.91 -14.63 -5.97
CA TYR A 322 -15.47 -14.53 -5.71
C TYR A 322 -15.08 -13.31 -4.86
N GLU A 323 -15.91 -12.27 -4.80
CA GLU A 323 -15.63 -11.07 -4.01
C GLU A 323 -16.32 -11.12 -2.65
N ILE A 324 -15.54 -11.32 -1.59
CA ILE A 324 -16.04 -11.29 -0.19
C ILE A 324 -16.31 -9.86 0.32
N MET A 325 -15.79 -8.85 -0.39
CA MET A 325 -15.98 -7.43 -0.11
C MET A 325 -15.79 -6.63 -1.40
N ASN A 326 -16.50 -5.50 -1.54
CA ASN A 326 -16.42 -4.64 -2.73
C ASN A 326 -15.21 -3.66 -2.63
N ALA A 327 -14.52 -3.44 -3.75
CA ALA A 327 -13.45 -2.43 -3.89
C ALA A 327 -13.86 -1.03 -3.39
N GLU A 328 -15.12 -0.63 -3.60
CA GLU A 328 -15.65 0.65 -3.13
C GLU A 328 -15.63 0.79 -1.60
N LEU A 329 -15.71 -0.32 -0.85
CA LEU A 329 -15.65 -0.30 0.61
C LEU A 329 -14.29 0.16 1.13
N VAL A 330 -13.22 -0.04 0.34
CA VAL A 330 -11.85 0.37 0.69
C VAL A 330 -11.42 1.66 0.00
N GLY A 331 -12.34 2.32 -0.71
CA GLY A 331 -12.05 3.59 -1.41
C GLY A 331 -11.40 3.41 -2.78
N ARG A 332 -11.52 2.24 -3.40
CA ARG A 332 -11.12 2.02 -4.79
C ARG A 332 -12.32 2.19 -5.71
N GLU A 333 -12.07 2.69 -6.91
CA GLU A 333 -13.04 2.59 -7.99
C GLU A 333 -13.30 1.11 -8.30
N ALA A 334 -14.51 0.78 -8.76
CA ALA A 334 -14.86 -0.58 -9.14
C ALA A 334 -13.81 -1.13 -10.11
N ALA A 335 -13.31 -2.34 -9.84
CA ALA A 335 -12.21 -2.91 -10.60
C ALA A 335 -12.54 -2.91 -12.11
N VAL A 336 -11.72 -2.22 -12.90
CA VAL A 336 -11.67 -2.42 -14.34
C VAL A 336 -11.26 -3.86 -14.56
N MET A 337 -12.05 -4.62 -15.33
CA MET A 337 -11.79 -6.04 -15.56
C MET A 337 -10.37 -6.23 -16.07
N VAL A 338 -9.51 -6.82 -15.23
CA VAL A 338 -8.13 -7.12 -15.59
C VAL A 338 -8.13 -8.33 -16.49
N MET A 339 -7.73 -8.15 -17.74
CA MET A 339 -7.61 -9.25 -18.69
C MET A 339 -6.17 -9.75 -18.74
N GLY A 340 -6.00 -11.06 -18.88
CA GLY A 340 -4.69 -11.69 -18.99
C GLY A 340 -4.79 -13.07 -19.64
N LYS A 341 -3.69 -13.83 -19.63
CA LYS A 341 -3.59 -15.09 -20.37
C LYS A 341 -4.61 -16.12 -19.92
N HIS A 342 -5.15 -15.98 -18.70
CA HIS A 342 -6.19 -16.87 -18.19
C HIS A 342 -7.63 -16.43 -18.51
N SER A 343 -7.83 -15.25 -19.09
CA SER A 343 -9.17 -14.73 -19.37
C SER A 343 -9.88 -15.54 -20.46
N GLY A 344 -11.18 -15.72 -20.27
CA GLY A 344 -12.04 -16.57 -21.10
C GLY A 344 -12.73 -15.79 -22.22
N ARG A 345 -13.35 -16.52 -23.17
CA ARG A 345 -14.07 -15.91 -24.31
C ARG A 345 -15.19 -14.97 -23.88
N ALA A 346 -15.96 -15.33 -22.85
CA ALA A 346 -17.06 -14.51 -22.36
C ALA A 346 -16.57 -13.18 -21.77
N ALA A 347 -15.48 -13.22 -20.99
CA ALA A 347 -14.87 -12.02 -20.43
C ALA A 347 -14.25 -11.13 -21.51
N PHE A 348 -13.58 -11.73 -22.51
CA PHE A 348 -13.08 -11.00 -23.68
C PHE A 348 -14.20 -10.33 -24.47
N ARG A 349 -15.30 -11.05 -24.73
CA ARG A 349 -16.48 -10.50 -25.42
C ARG A 349 -17.08 -9.32 -24.65
N LYS A 350 -17.27 -9.48 -23.34
CA LYS A 350 -17.79 -8.42 -22.48
C LYS A 350 -16.85 -7.23 -22.42
N ALA A 351 -15.55 -7.43 -22.27
CA ALA A 351 -14.58 -6.33 -22.28
C ALA A 351 -14.63 -5.54 -23.61
N LEU A 352 -14.77 -6.21 -24.76
CA LEU A 352 -14.98 -5.53 -26.04
C LEU A 352 -16.32 -4.79 -26.10
N SER A 353 -17.40 -5.39 -25.60
CA SER A 353 -18.71 -4.73 -25.53
C SER A 353 -18.72 -3.51 -24.61
N ASP A 354 -18.06 -3.59 -23.45
CA ASP A 354 -17.92 -2.50 -22.47
C ASP A 354 -17.08 -1.34 -23.07
N LEU A 355 -16.18 -1.64 -24.01
CA LEU A 355 -15.42 -0.67 -24.81
C LEU A 355 -16.18 -0.15 -26.05
N GLY A 356 -17.45 -0.54 -26.22
CA GLY A 356 -18.34 -0.03 -27.27
C GLY A 356 -18.27 -0.80 -28.60
N TYR A 357 -17.63 -1.97 -28.64
CA TYR A 357 -17.63 -2.82 -29.83
C TYR A 357 -18.89 -3.70 -29.91
N ASP A 358 -19.53 -3.78 -31.08
CA ASP A 358 -20.67 -4.68 -31.31
C ASP A 358 -20.17 -6.13 -31.44
N THR A 359 -20.39 -6.91 -30.38
CA THR A 359 -19.95 -8.31 -30.27
C THR A 359 -21.06 -9.34 -30.46
N ASP A 360 -22.29 -8.87 -30.73
CA ASP A 360 -23.47 -9.72 -30.93
C ASP A 360 -23.90 -9.76 -32.42
N GLY A 361 -23.12 -9.10 -33.29
CA GLY A 361 -23.30 -9.14 -34.75
C GLY A 361 -24.56 -8.42 -35.22
N HIS A 362 -25.01 -7.40 -34.49
CA HIS A 362 -26.26 -6.69 -34.76
C HIS A 362 -26.12 -5.57 -35.82
N SER A 363 -24.89 -5.23 -36.23
CA SER A 363 -24.57 -4.23 -37.24
C SER A 363 -23.62 -4.77 -38.33
N ASP A 364 -23.61 -4.13 -39.50
CA ASP A 364 -22.67 -4.43 -40.61
C ASP A 364 -21.18 -4.25 -40.23
N ARG A 365 -20.91 -3.68 -39.04
CA ARG A 365 -19.58 -3.48 -38.44
C ARG A 365 -19.34 -4.32 -37.18
N GLY A 366 -20.27 -5.18 -36.80
CA GLY A 366 -20.17 -6.05 -35.64
C GLY A 366 -19.27 -7.26 -35.88
N PHE A 367 -18.67 -7.78 -34.81
CA PHE A 367 -17.87 -9.00 -34.90
C PHE A 367 -18.77 -10.23 -34.91
N ASN A 368 -18.70 -11.03 -35.98
CA ASN A 368 -19.27 -12.36 -35.97
C ASN A 368 -18.45 -13.32 -35.08
N ASP A 369 -18.99 -14.50 -34.77
CA ASP A 369 -18.32 -15.47 -33.90
C ASP A 369 -16.93 -15.91 -34.43
N GLU A 370 -16.73 -15.93 -35.75
CA GLU A 370 -15.44 -16.25 -36.36
C GLU A 370 -14.39 -15.15 -36.15
N ALA A 371 -14.77 -13.89 -36.32
CA ALA A 371 -13.90 -12.74 -36.09
C ALA A 371 -13.55 -12.59 -34.60
N LEU A 372 -14.52 -12.81 -33.70
CA LEU A 372 -14.26 -12.88 -32.25
C LEU A 372 -13.31 -14.01 -31.89
N ASN A 373 -13.41 -15.16 -32.56
CA ASN A 373 -12.49 -16.28 -32.34
C ASN A 373 -11.06 -15.95 -32.79
N ALA A 374 -10.89 -15.33 -33.95
CA ALA A 374 -9.57 -14.92 -34.43
C ALA A 374 -8.94 -13.85 -33.52
N LEU A 375 -9.72 -12.87 -33.06
CA LEU A 375 -9.28 -11.87 -32.09
C LEU A 375 -8.95 -12.51 -30.74
N PHE A 376 -9.74 -13.48 -30.27
CA PHE A 376 -9.48 -14.17 -29.02
C PHE A 376 -8.16 -14.96 -29.03
N VAL A 377 -7.81 -15.60 -30.15
CA VAL A 377 -6.49 -16.28 -30.28
C VAL A 377 -5.36 -15.27 -30.15
N ARG A 378 -5.47 -14.13 -30.80
CA ARG A 378 -4.45 -13.07 -30.76
C ARG A 378 -4.40 -12.36 -29.41
N PHE A 379 -5.55 -12.23 -28.73
CA PHE A 379 -5.63 -11.81 -27.34
C PHE A 379 -4.81 -12.75 -26.45
N LYS A 380 -4.95 -14.07 -26.61
CA LYS A 380 -4.15 -15.05 -25.85
C LYS A 380 -2.66 -14.89 -26.10
N GLU A 381 -2.24 -14.73 -27.36
CA GLU A 381 -0.83 -14.50 -27.71
C GLU A 381 -0.28 -13.19 -27.14
N LEU A 382 -1.10 -12.13 -27.13
CA LEU A 382 -0.73 -10.84 -26.55
C LEU A 382 -0.62 -10.96 -25.02
N ALA A 383 -1.56 -11.66 -24.40
CA ALA A 383 -1.59 -11.88 -22.96
C ALA A 383 -0.48 -12.83 -22.48
N ASP A 384 -0.07 -13.80 -23.28
CA ASP A 384 1.10 -14.65 -22.98
C ASP A 384 2.41 -13.85 -22.99
N ARG A 385 2.51 -12.82 -23.84
CA ARG A 385 3.70 -11.95 -23.94
C ARG A 385 3.70 -10.82 -22.91
N LYS A 386 2.57 -10.14 -22.72
CA LYS A 386 2.45 -8.93 -21.88
C LYS A 386 1.99 -9.23 -20.45
N GLY A 387 1.42 -10.42 -20.21
CA GLY A 387 0.74 -10.76 -18.97
C GLY A 387 -0.61 -10.05 -18.89
N GLN A 388 -0.59 -8.81 -18.40
CA GLN A 388 -1.79 -8.00 -18.17
C GLN A 388 -2.15 -7.14 -19.38
N ILE A 389 -3.42 -7.21 -19.79
CA ILE A 389 -3.99 -6.54 -20.95
C ILE A 389 -4.98 -5.46 -20.47
N TYR A 390 -4.73 -4.22 -20.88
CA TYR A 390 -5.55 -3.06 -20.54
C TYR A 390 -6.56 -2.75 -21.66
N ALA A 391 -7.50 -1.83 -21.41
CA ALA A 391 -8.49 -1.39 -22.40
C ALA A 391 -7.83 -0.96 -23.73
N ASP A 392 -6.75 -0.18 -23.65
CA ASP A 392 -6.00 0.29 -24.81
C ASP A 392 -5.37 -0.84 -25.63
N ASP A 393 -4.95 -1.92 -24.95
CA ASP A 393 -4.42 -3.11 -25.63
C ASP A 393 -5.51 -3.86 -26.40
N LEU A 394 -6.76 -3.81 -25.93
CA LEU A 394 -7.89 -4.41 -26.63
C LEU A 394 -8.30 -3.58 -27.84
N HIS A 395 -8.30 -2.27 -27.73
CA HIS A 395 -8.44 -1.37 -28.88
C HIS A 395 -7.34 -1.64 -29.92
N ALA A 396 -6.09 -1.76 -29.47
CA ALA A 396 -4.95 -2.10 -30.32
C ALA A 396 -5.05 -3.52 -30.89
N LEU A 397 -5.60 -4.50 -30.16
CA LEU A 397 -5.79 -5.87 -30.66
C LEU A 397 -6.85 -5.93 -31.77
N VAL A 398 -7.92 -5.16 -31.61
CA VAL A 398 -8.98 -5.01 -32.62
C VAL A 398 -8.46 -4.27 -33.86
N GLY A 399 -7.63 -3.24 -33.68
CA GLY A 399 -7.04 -2.46 -34.79
C GLY A 399 -5.80 -3.09 -35.45
N SER A 400 -5.01 -3.85 -34.69
CA SER A 400 -3.85 -4.58 -35.21
C SER A 400 -4.38 -5.79 -35.95
N SER A 401 -4.19 -5.86 -37.25
CA SER A 401 -3.65 -7.03 -37.93
C SER A 401 -2.14 -6.82 -38.09
N VAL A 402 -1.34 -7.81 -37.66
CA VAL A 402 0.09 -8.02 -37.94
C VAL A 402 1.09 -7.19 -37.10
N GLU A 403 2.18 -7.85 -36.68
CA GLU A 403 3.42 -7.23 -36.16
C GLU A 403 3.81 -6.01 -36.99
N ALA A 404 3.95 -4.86 -36.34
CA ALA A 404 4.32 -3.63 -37.03
C ALA A 404 5.73 -3.80 -37.63
N SER A 405 5.82 -3.69 -38.94
CA SER A 405 7.09 -3.47 -39.65
C SER A 405 7.82 -2.29 -39.01
N GLU A 406 9.11 -2.44 -38.70
CA GLU A 406 9.99 -1.37 -38.23
C GLU A 406 10.10 -0.26 -39.29
N THR A 407 9.13 0.66 -39.31
CA THR A 407 9.04 1.75 -40.29
C THR A 407 10.15 2.77 -40.04
N PHE A 408 10.43 3.03 -38.76
CA PHE A 408 11.53 3.86 -38.30
C PHE A 408 12.49 3.04 -37.43
N LYS A 409 13.80 3.21 -37.67
CA LYS A 409 14.86 2.58 -36.88
C LYS A 409 15.88 3.62 -36.40
N LEU A 410 16.20 3.60 -35.11
CA LEU A 410 17.21 4.47 -34.52
C LEU A 410 18.61 3.97 -34.92
N GLU A 411 19.36 4.78 -35.67
CA GLU A 411 20.75 4.46 -36.04
C GLU A 411 21.75 5.05 -35.05
N ARG A 412 21.50 6.28 -34.60
CA ARG A 412 22.38 7.00 -33.69
C ARG A 412 21.59 8.02 -32.88
N PHE A 413 22.03 8.22 -31.65
CA PHE A 413 21.66 9.39 -30.87
C PHE A 413 22.89 9.98 -30.18
N GLN A 414 22.82 11.26 -29.83
CA GLN A 414 23.78 11.96 -28.99
C GLN A 414 23.01 12.90 -28.07
N ILE A 415 23.46 13.03 -26.83
CA ILE A 415 22.90 13.97 -25.87
C ILE A 415 24.01 14.82 -25.28
N ALA A 416 23.75 16.12 -25.19
CA ALA A 416 24.54 17.06 -24.41
C ALA A 416 23.68 17.63 -23.29
N MET A 417 24.14 17.54 -22.04
CA MET A 417 23.45 18.06 -20.86
C MET A 417 24.43 18.61 -19.83
N GLY A 418 23.98 19.56 -19.01
CA GLY A 418 24.78 20.23 -17.99
C GLY A 418 23.94 21.20 -17.16
N THR A 419 24.46 21.67 -16.03
CA THR A 419 23.71 22.44 -15.02
C THR A 419 23.13 23.77 -15.54
N ASP A 420 23.79 24.41 -16.51
CA ASP A 420 23.40 25.72 -17.07
C ASP A 420 23.11 25.65 -18.59
N MET A 421 22.72 24.47 -19.08
CA MET A 421 22.34 24.30 -20.48
C MET A 421 21.05 23.50 -20.59
N GLN A 422 20.16 23.90 -21.50
CA GLN A 422 19.04 23.03 -21.87
C GLN A 422 19.59 21.75 -22.50
N PRO A 423 19.18 20.56 -22.02
CA PRO A 423 19.49 19.30 -22.67
C PRO A 423 19.19 19.36 -24.16
N LEU A 424 20.18 18.97 -24.97
CA LEU A 424 20.08 18.90 -26.41
C LEU A 424 20.28 17.46 -26.85
N ALA A 425 19.31 16.93 -27.61
CA ALA A 425 19.42 15.64 -28.25
C ALA A 425 19.59 15.81 -29.76
N TYR A 426 20.47 14.99 -30.32
CA TYR A 426 20.60 14.74 -31.76
C TYR A 426 20.25 13.28 -32.03
N ILE A 427 19.46 13.03 -33.07
CA ILE A 427 19.10 11.68 -33.50
C ILE A 427 19.25 11.52 -35.00
N ARG A 428 19.54 10.29 -35.41
CA ARG A 428 19.55 9.83 -36.80
C ARG A 428 18.68 8.60 -36.91
N LEU A 429 17.61 8.70 -37.70
CA LEU A 429 16.67 7.63 -37.97
C LEU A 429 16.79 7.16 -39.41
N GLN A 430 16.75 5.85 -39.62
CA GLN A 430 16.36 5.28 -40.90
C GLN A 430 14.84 5.39 -41.02
N THR A 431 14.36 6.03 -42.08
CA THR A 431 12.93 6.16 -42.42
C THR A 431 12.66 5.49 -43.77
N PRO A 432 11.38 5.29 -44.18
CA PRO A 432 11.06 4.72 -45.49
C PRO A 432 11.59 5.56 -46.66
N ASP A 433 11.63 6.88 -46.47
CA ASP A 433 12.07 7.84 -47.49
C ASP A 433 13.59 8.11 -47.46
N GLY A 434 14.35 7.37 -46.63
CA GLY A 434 15.79 7.53 -46.43
C GLY A 434 16.17 7.95 -45.00
N VAL A 435 17.44 8.28 -44.80
CA VAL A 435 17.96 8.70 -43.49
C VAL A 435 17.49 10.12 -43.15
N ARG A 436 17.00 10.32 -41.93
CA ARG A 436 16.66 11.64 -41.37
C ARG A 436 17.46 11.92 -40.11
N GLU A 437 17.89 13.15 -39.97
CA GLU A 437 18.59 13.66 -38.80
C GLU A 437 17.77 14.79 -38.19
N ALA A 438 17.68 14.82 -36.86
CA ALA A 438 16.95 15.87 -36.16
C ALA A 438 17.62 16.21 -34.84
N THR A 439 17.37 17.43 -34.38
CA THR A 439 17.78 17.91 -33.07
C THR A 439 16.59 18.50 -32.34
N ALA A 440 16.60 18.40 -31.02
CA ALA A 440 15.64 19.09 -30.17
C ALA A 440 16.18 19.30 -28.77
N THR A 441 15.56 20.25 -28.07
CA THR A 441 15.78 20.49 -26.64
C THR A 441 14.58 19.99 -25.82
N GLY A 442 14.79 19.82 -24.53
CA GLY A 442 13.76 19.47 -23.55
C GLY A 442 14.25 19.79 -22.14
N ASP A 443 13.35 19.70 -21.16
CA ASP A 443 13.66 19.91 -19.74
C ASP A 443 14.55 18.79 -19.18
N GLY A 444 14.58 17.62 -19.84
CA GLY A 444 15.45 16.49 -19.54
C GLY A 444 15.98 15.79 -20.79
N SER A 445 16.96 14.89 -20.61
CA SER A 445 17.54 14.10 -21.70
C SER A 445 16.52 13.23 -22.44
N VAL A 446 15.57 12.65 -21.69
CA VAL A 446 14.48 11.82 -22.22
C VAL A 446 13.50 12.65 -23.05
N GLU A 447 13.12 13.82 -22.57
CA GLU A 447 12.21 14.69 -23.31
C GLU A 447 12.87 15.26 -24.57
N ALA A 448 14.13 15.68 -24.47
CA ALA A 448 14.89 16.16 -25.62
C ALA A 448 14.97 15.09 -26.74
N ILE A 449 15.20 13.82 -26.38
CA ILE A 449 15.25 12.75 -27.37
C ILE A 449 13.86 12.42 -27.95
N PHE A 450 12.79 12.51 -27.16
CA PHE A 450 11.42 12.34 -27.67
C PHE A 450 11.07 13.45 -28.66
N HIS A 451 11.37 14.71 -28.33
CA HIS A 451 11.17 15.83 -29.24
C HIS A 451 11.98 15.68 -30.53
N ALA A 452 13.23 15.21 -30.45
CA ALA A 452 14.07 15.01 -31.62
C ALA A 452 13.50 13.91 -32.53
N ILE A 453 13.01 12.81 -31.96
CA ILE A 453 12.32 11.75 -32.70
C ILE A 453 11.01 12.26 -33.31
N ASN A 454 10.22 13.03 -32.56
CA ASN A 454 8.98 13.64 -33.06
C ASN A 454 9.25 14.56 -34.26
N ASN A 455 10.32 15.37 -34.19
CA ASN A 455 10.73 16.25 -35.28
C ASN A 455 11.18 15.48 -36.53
N ALA A 456 11.92 14.38 -36.37
CA ALA A 456 12.35 13.56 -37.51
C ALA A 456 11.20 12.82 -38.20
N THR A 457 10.25 12.30 -37.40
CA THR A 457 9.13 11.48 -37.85
C THR A 457 7.91 12.31 -38.28
N GLY A 458 7.78 13.53 -37.75
CA GLY A 458 6.60 14.38 -37.92
C GLY A 458 5.41 13.96 -37.06
N ILE A 459 5.60 13.05 -36.10
CA ILE A 459 4.56 12.45 -35.27
C ILE A 459 4.84 12.82 -33.81
N ALA A 460 3.90 13.51 -33.18
CA ALA A 460 4.05 14.00 -31.81
C ALA A 460 2.92 13.48 -30.92
N PRO A 461 3.05 12.25 -30.37
CA PRO A 461 2.10 11.74 -29.39
C PRO A 461 2.34 12.37 -28.01
N ALA A 462 1.26 12.56 -27.25
CA ALA A 462 1.30 13.07 -25.89
C ALA A 462 1.69 11.94 -24.93
N LEU A 463 2.80 12.08 -24.22
CA LEU A 463 3.25 11.13 -23.20
C LEU A 463 2.27 11.14 -22.01
N GLU A 464 1.78 9.98 -21.60
CA GLU A 464 0.86 9.84 -20.45
C GLU A 464 1.52 9.12 -19.27
N VAL A 465 2.28 8.07 -19.54
CA VAL A 465 3.00 7.31 -18.52
C VAL A 465 4.43 7.07 -18.97
N TYR A 466 5.37 7.33 -18.07
CA TYR A 466 6.78 6.99 -18.21
C TYR A 466 7.23 6.26 -16.95
N ARG A 467 7.77 5.05 -17.10
CA ARG A 467 8.29 4.23 -15.99
C ARG A 467 9.66 3.71 -16.32
N VAL A 468 10.58 3.81 -15.36
CA VAL A 468 11.92 3.22 -15.41
C VAL A 468 12.11 2.33 -14.21
N GLN A 469 12.64 1.12 -14.40
CA GLN A 469 12.96 0.21 -13.33
C GLN A 469 14.30 -0.50 -13.58
N ALA A 470 15.06 -0.72 -12.52
CA ALA A 470 16.26 -1.55 -12.59
C ALA A 470 15.86 -3.03 -12.69
N VAL A 471 16.38 -3.73 -13.70
CA VAL A 471 16.13 -5.16 -13.94
C VAL A 471 17.15 -6.02 -13.20
N THR A 472 18.40 -5.55 -13.12
CA THR A 472 19.52 -6.27 -12.49
C THR A 472 20.23 -5.38 -11.45
N LYS A 473 21.13 -5.97 -10.66
CA LYS A 473 21.89 -5.29 -9.59
C LYS A 473 23.34 -5.06 -10.03
N GLY A 474 23.97 -4.00 -9.51
CA GLY A 474 25.39 -3.68 -9.75
C GLY A 474 25.58 -2.53 -10.74
N ALA A 475 26.83 -2.15 -11.00
CA ALA A 475 27.17 -1.03 -11.90
C ALA A 475 26.80 -1.31 -13.37
N GLU A 476 26.56 -2.58 -13.72
CA GLU A 476 26.13 -3.05 -15.05
C GLU A 476 24.61 -3.33 -15.09
N ALA A 477 23.84 -2.72 -14.19
CA ALA A 477 22.39 -2.93 -14.13
C ALA A 477 21.71 -2.51 -15.44
N LEU A 478 20.83 -3.37 -15.95
CA LEU A 478 19.95 -3.02 -17.07
C LEU A 478 18.77 -2.20 -16.55
N GLY A 479 18.44 -1.12 -17.26
CA GLY A 479 17.22 -0.34 -17.07
C GLY A 479 16.14 -0.79 -18.05
N GLU A 480 14.97 -1.14 -17.54
CA GLU A 480 13.76 -1.31 -18.33
C GLU A 480 12.97 -0.01 -18.36
N VAL A 481 12.55 0.40 -19.55
CA VAL A 481 11.72 1.59 -19.76
C VAL A 481 10.40 1.18 -20.40
N SER A 482 9.31 1.69 -19.85
CA SER A 482 7.95 1.55 -20.39
C SER A 482 7.33 2.93 -20.59
N VAL A 483 6.74 3.15 -21.76
CA VAL A 483 6.07 4.39 -22.15
C VAL A 483 4.66 4.12 -22.64
N ASN A 484 3.69 4.93 -22.22
CA ASN A 484 2.36 5.01 -22.82
C ASN A 484 2.15 6.43 -23.36
N ALA A 485 1.62 6.54 -24.56
CA ALA A 485 1.36 7.81 -25.21
C ALA A 485 0.02 7.80 -25.96
N ARG A 486 -0.58 8.97 -26.08
CA ARG A 486 -1.84 9.20 -26.78
C ARG A 486 -1.62 10.03 -28.04
N TYR A 487 -2.20 9.60 -29.16
CA TYR A 487 -2.17 10.29 -30.44
C TYR A 487 -3.58 10.37 -31.03
N GLY A 488 -4.24 11.53 -30.88
CA GLY A 488 -5.68 11.63 -31.13
C GLY A 488 -6.46 10.75 -30.15
N GLU A 489 -7.33 9.87 -30.68
CA GLU A 489 -8.10 8.88 -29.90
C GLU A 489 -7.32 7.56 -29.66
N MET A 490 -6.10 7.42 -30.19
CA MET A 490 -5.31 6.19 -30.06
C MET A 490 -4.38 6.25 -28.86
N SER A 491 -4.47 5.27 -27.97
CA SER A 491 -3.49 5.01 -26.91
C SER A 491 -2.52 3.91 -27.33
N VAL A 492 -1.22 4.15 -27.16
CA VAL A 492 -0.17 3.27 -27.67
C VAL A 492 0.96 3.15 -26.65
N SER A 493 1.43 1.92 -26.43
CA SER A 493 2.54 1.64 -25.52
C SER A 493 3.82 1.19 -26.25
N GLY A 494 4.97 1.46 -25.64
CA GLY A 494 6.26 0.95 -26.05
C GLY A 494 7.13 0.59 -24.83
N ASN A 495 7.96 -0.43 -24.96
CA ASN A 495 8.88 -0.86 -23.91
C ASN A 495 10.24 -1.24 -24.49
N ASP A 496 11.31 -1.05 -23.73
CA ASP A 496 12.65 -1.48 -24.12
C ASP A 496 13.57 -1.67 -22.89
N VAL A 497 14.67 -2.40 -23.07
CA VAL A 497 15.64 -2.71 -22.02
C VAL A 497 17.04 -2.43 -22.54
N ALA A 498 17.82 -1.65 -21.79
CA ALA A 498 19.20 -1.31 -22.13
C ALA A 498 20.04 -1.08 -20.88
N SER A 499 21.36 -1.09 -21.01
CA SER A 499 22.26 -0.58 -19.96
C SER A 499 22.17 0.96 -19.84
N ASP A 500 21.80 1.66 -20.90
CA ASP A 500 21.55 3.10 -20.91
C ASP A 500 20.04 3.40 -20.93
N VAL A 501 19.54 3.99 -19.84
CA VAL A 501 18.12 4.35 -19.67
C VAL A 501 17.63 5.32 -20.75
N VAL A 502 18.49 6.21 -21.25
CA VAL A 502 18.13 7.16 -22.31
C VAL A 502 17.94 6.40 -23.62
N GLU A 503 18.83 5.46 -23.93
CA GLU A 503 18.72 4.62 -25.13
C GLU A 503 17.45 3.77 -25.09
N ALA A 504 17.18 3.11 -23.96
CA ALA A 504 15.94 2.36 -23.76
C ALA A 504 14.71 3.25 -23.93
N SER A 505 14.75 4.48 -23.39
CA SER A 505 13.67 5.45 -23.57
C SER A 505 13.45 5.81 -25.04
N ALA A 506 14.52 6.09 -25.79
CA ALA A 506 14.43 6.43 -27.20
C ALA A 506 13.83 5.29 -28.04
N ARG A 507 14.25 4.05 -27.78
CA ARG A 507 13.71 2.87 -28.48
C ARG A 507 12.25 2.60 -28.10
N ALA A 508 11.89 2.73 -26.83
CA ALA A 508 10.52 2.58 -26.37
C ALA A 508 9.59 3.63 -27.02
N TRP A 509 10.03 4.87 -27.14
CA TRP A 509 9.29 5.93 -27.83
C TRP A 509 9.18 5.71 -29.34
N LEU A 510 10.24 5.21 -29.97
CA LEU A 510 10.21 4.87 -31.39
C LEU A 510 9.23 3.71 -31.70
N ARG A 511 9.08 2.76 -30.77
CA ARG A 511 8.05 1.70 -30.86
C ARG A 511 6.64 2.29 -30.83
N VAL A 512 6.37 3.27 -29.97
CA VAL A 512 5.10 4.01 -29.97
C VAL A 512 4.82 4.62 -31.35
N ILE A 513 5.82 5.29 -31.94
CA ILE A 513 5.64 5.93 -33.26
C ILE A 513 5.44 4.91 -34.38
N ASN A 514 6.19 3.81 -34.38
CA ASN A 514 6.01 2.72 -35.34
C ASN A 514 4.60 2.11 -35.26
N HIS A 515 4.05 1.96 -34.05
CA HIS A 515 2.68 1.51 -33.84
C HIS A 515 1.65 2.53 -34.38
N ILE A 516 1.87 3.83 -34.17
CA ILE A 516 0.99 4.89 -34.72
C ILE A 516 0.95 4.83 -36.25
N VAL A 517 2.11 4.71 -36.91
CA VAL A 517 2.17 4.66 -38.38
C VAL A 517 1.57 3.39 -38.96
N ALA A 518 1.77 2.25 -38.30
CA ALA A 518 1.10 1.01 -38.66
C ALA A 518 -0.44 1.15 -38.58
N GLY A 519 -0.95 1.94 -37.63
CA GLY A 519 -2.38 2.29 -37.53
C GLY A 519 -2.88 3.20 -38.67
N GLN A 520 -2.15 4.28 -38.99
CA GLN A 520 -2.57 5.25 -40.01
C GLN A 520 -2.56 4.72 -41.45
N THR A 521 -1.68 3.77 -41.77
CA THR A 521 -1.57 3.20 -43.13
C THR A 521 -2.81 2.39 -43.53
N LYS A 522 -3.59 1.91 -42.54
CA LYS A 522 -4.83 1.17 -42.76
C LYS A 522 -6.04 2.06 -43.06
N GLU A 523 -6.17 3.22 -42.41
CA GLU A 523 -7.27 4.15 -42.70
C GLU A 523 -7.22 4.63 -44.15
N LYS A 524 -6.04 4.95 -44.69
CA LYS A 524 -5.88 5.31 -46.10
C LYS A 524 -6.19 4.17 -47.07
N SER A 525 -5.92 2.92 -46.69
CA SER A 525 -6.18 1.74 -47.53
C SER A 525 -7.66 1.33 -47.53
N ALA A 526 -8.40 1.63 -46.46
CA ALA A 526 -9.85 1.45 -46.40
C ALA A 526 -10.60 2.52 -47.21
N VAL A 527 -10.10 3.77 -47.23
CA VAL A 527 -10.72 4.89 -47.97
C VAL A 527 -10.49 4.78 -49.48
N THR A 528 -9.40 4.17 -49.96
CA THR A 528 -9.17 3.99 -51.41
C THR A 528 -9.88 2.78 -52.03
N ALA A 529 -10.44 1.88 -51.23
CA ALA A 529 -11.26 0.76 -51.70
C ALA A 529 -12.75 1.13 -51.92
N GLU A 530 -13.18 2.31 -51.42
CA GLU A 530 -14.53 2.86 -51.60
C GLU A 530 -14.49 4.14 -52.45
N THR A 531 -14.01 4.07 -53.69
CA THR A 531 -14.44 5.00 -54.74
C THR A 531 -14.32 4.30 -56.10
N PRO A 532 -15.36 4.30 -56.97
CA PRO A 532 -15.44 3.40 -58.14
C PRO A 532 -14.38 3.62 -59.21
#